data_AF-A0A3L7RH57-F1
#
_entry.id   AF-A0A3L7RH57-F1
#
_cell.length_a   1.000
_cell.length_b   1.000
_cell.length_c   1.000
_cell.angle_alpha   90.00
_cell.angle_beta   90.00
_cell.angle_gamma   90.00
#
_symmetry.space_group_name_H-M   'P 1'
#
loop_
_entity.id
_entity.type
_entity.pdbx_description
1 polymer ?
#
loop_
_entity_poly.entity_id
_entity_poly.type
_entity_poly.pdbx_seq_one_letter_code
_entity_poly.pdbx_strand_id
1 'polypeptide(L)'
;MIENRETRYSLPPAHGLPCDAAGYPKEPLQEPLQDADDAIDDTLIEDDACDAEITVDALPGFTLVELLVVIAIIATLVGILLPAVQGARESARRMSCQSNLRQFGLALLTYESSRRSFPPTDVRPNATAGNWGAGGGWSLHARLLPYVEENALSNQFDFKQAAFTGPFTGLVPNPTFAALFAQPIPMFLCPSDPASAINTANGYAYGGNNYMVSFGSATANGNGAYYWDFSRPTDGIVYENSRVRIKNISDGMSKTVCASEAVRSSGSDATFPVGSPPPFPYQYTLNGSTYFNSGPPLTLKANTAAPTTAAIDALVNNWQSLTSWRGAGSAAMRGRGLAWAATTAGNSLTNGFTPPNSRTPDYIMHWSGFFGPKSYHTGGANVLFGDGRVQFLSDSMDAATHRAIHSINGNEVVNDL
;
A
#
# COMPACT_ATOMS: atom_id res chain seq x y z
N MET A 1 -5.60 46.01 57.83
CA MET A 1 -4.40 46.70 57.30
C MET A 1 -3.90 45.89 56.13
N ILE A 2 -4.11 46.39 54.91
CA ILE A 2 -3.18 46.37 53.77
C ILE A 2 -3.79 47.35 52.77
N GLU A 3 -2.96 48.28 52.34
CA GLU A 3 -3.25 49.54 51.68
C GLU A 3 -3.28 49.32 50.16
N ASN A 4 -4.32 49.82 49.48
CA ASN A 4 -4.39 49.84 48.02
C ASN A 4 -3.39 50.87 47.46
N ARG A 5 -2.41 50.41 46.67
CA ARG A 5 -1.59 51.28 45.82
C ARG A 5 -2.12 51.27 44.39
N GLU A 6 -2.59 52.41 43.92
CA GLU A 6 -2.81 52.70 42.51
C GLU A 6 -1.45 52.87 41.81
N THR A 7 -1.23 52.14 40.71
CA THR A 7 -0.05 52.32 39.84
C THR A 7 -0.48 53.12 38.61
N ARG A 8 -0.14 54.42 38.57
CA ARG A 8 -0.27 55.26 37.36
C ARG A 8 0.93 55.00 36.44
N TYR A 9 0.67 54.66 35.17
CA TYR A 9 1.70 54.68 34.13
C TYR A 9 1.67 56.02 33.39
N SER A 10 2.81 56.73 33.44
CA SER A 10 3.10 57.94 32.67
C SER A 10 3.90 57.54 31.42
N LEU A 11 3.42 57.90 30.23
CA LEU A 11 4.20 57.75 28.99
C LEU A 11 5.15 58.95 28.81
N PRO A 12 6.41 58.75 28.42
CA PRO A 12 7.33 59.84 28.09
C PRO A 12 7.07 60.41 26.68
N PRO A 13 7.46 61.67 26.41
CA PRO A 13 7.10 62.40 25.20
C PRO A 13 7.89 61.94 23.96
N ALA A 14 7.21 61.94 22.80
CA ALA A 14 7.80 61.61 21.51
C ALA A 14 8.71 62.75 21.01
N HIS A 15 10.02 62.51 20.97
CA HIS A 15 10.97 63.30 20.20
C HIS A 15 11.04 62.78 18.77
N GLY A 16 10.85 63.67 17.80
CA GLY A 16 10.80 63.35 16.38
C GLY A 16 12.17 63.09 15.72
N LEU A 17 12.09 62.48 14.53
CA LEU A 17 12.96 62.53 13.33
C LEU A 17 12.70 61.25 12.48
N PRO A 18 13.02 61.21 11.18
CA PRO A 18 12.11 61.58 10.10
C PRO A 18 11.78 60.42 9.14
N CYS A 19 10.80 60.66 8.27
CA CYS A 19 10.45 59.84 7.13
C CYS A 19 11.62 59.77 6.14
N ASP A 20 12.10 58.57 5.80
CA ASP A 20 12.33 58.14 4.40
C ASP A 20 13.02 56.77 4.29
N ALA A 21 12.68 56.09 3.19
CA ALA A 21 13.36 54.95 2.56
C ALA A 21 13.14 53.55 3.14
N ALA A 22 12.22 52.80 2.52
CA ALA A 22 12.56 51.54 1.82
C ALA A 22 11.34 51.05 1.02
N GLY A 23 11.50 50.93 -0.29
CA GLY A 23 10.42 50.66 -1.23
C GLY A 23 10.01 49.19 -1.38
N TYR A 24 8.79 49.02 -1.88
CA TYR A 24 8.36 47.93 -2.76
C TYR A 24 7.36 48.49 -3.79
N PRO A 25 7.38 48.03 -5.05
CA PRO A 25 6.61 48.63 -6.13
C PRO A 25 5.17 48.11 -6.18
N LYS A 26 4.21 48.97 -6.51
CA LYS A 26 2.89 48.56 -7.00
C LYS A 26 2.61 49.28 -8.32
N GLU A 27 2.43 48.48 -9.36
CA GLU A 27 2.02 48.88 -10.71
C GLU A 27 0.53 49.30 -10.71
N PRO A 28 0.09 50.22 -11.59
CA PRO A 28 -1.14 50.98 -11.39
C PRO A 28 -2.33 50.41 -12.18
N LEU A 29 -3.53 50.53 -11.61
CA LEU A 29 -4.77 50.53 -12.37
C LEU A 29 -5.43 51.90 -12.22
N GLN A 30 -5.38 52.69 -13.30
CA GLN A 30 -6.36 53.73 -13.67
C GLN A 30 -7.69 53.00 -14.02
N GLU A 31 -8.92 53.49 -13.89
CA GLU A 31 -9.49 54.85 -13.87
C GLU A 31 -11.00 54.73 -13.47
N PRO A 32 -11.91 55.72 -13.66
CA PRO A 32 -12.69 56.33 -12.57
C PRO A 32 -14.22 56.16 -12.75
N LEU A 33 -15.01 56.90 -11.95
CA LEU A 33 -16.36 57.49 -12.18
C LEU A 33 -17.04 57.57 -10.80
N GLN A 34 -17.10 58.74 -10.15
CA GLN A 34 -17.93 59.92 -10.44
C GLN A 34 -19.42 59.62 -10.32
N ASP A 35 -20.04 60.21 -9.30
CA ASP A 35 -21.33 60.92 -9.29
C ASP A 35 -21.67 61.20 -7.81
N ALA A 36 -21.63 62.48 -7.42
CA ALA A 36 -22.79 63.39 -7.33
C ALA A 36 -23.52 63.18 -6.00
N ASP A 37 -23.99 64.17 -5.26
CA ASP A 37 -23.88 65.62 -5.23
C ASP A 37 -24.64 65.96 -3.92
N ASP A 38 -24.41 67.16 -3.42
CA ASP A 38 -25.30 67.94 -2.55
C ASP A 38 -25.29 67.78 -1.02
N ALA A 39 -25.07 68.98 -0.45
CA ALA A 39 -25.49 69.51 0.83
C ALA A 39 -24.63 69.23 2.08
N ILE A 40 -23.50 69.94 2.17
CA ILE A 40 -22.99 70.40 3.48
C ILE A 40 -23.50 71.83 3.66
N ASP A 41 -24.53 71.97 4.49
CA ASP A 41 -24.97 73.25 5.06
C ASP A 41 -24.01 73.60 6.20
N ASP A 42 -23.11 74.54 5.90
CA ASP A 42 -22.10 75.10 6.80
C ASP A 42 -22.72 76.20 7.68
N THR A 43 -23.79 75.91 8.41
CA THR A 43 -24.30 76.80 9.46
C THR A 43 -24.90 76.05 10.63
N LEU A 44 -24.06 75.74 11.62
CA LEU A 44 -24.28 75.89 13.08
C LEU A 44 -23.26 75.02 13.80
N ILE A 45 -22.10 75.63 14.05
CA ILE A 45 -21.19 75.25 15.12
C ILE A 45 -21.96 75.47 16.43
N GLU A 46 -22.58 74.42 16.95
CA GLU A 46 -22.84 74.29 18.38
C GLU A 46 -21.80 73.29 18.92
N ASP A 47 -20.92 73.81 19.77
CA ASP A 47 -19.74 73.20 20.39
C ASP A 47 -20.08 72.09 21.43
N ASP A 48 -21.10 71.24 21.21
CA ASP A 48 -21.61 70.34 22.27
C ASP A 48 -21.76 68.85 21.89
N ALA A 49 -20.96 68.34 20.93
CA ALA A 49 -21.02 66.91 20.55
C ALA A 49 -19.70 66.13 20.75
N CYS A 50 -18.84 66.54 21.67
CA CYS A 50 -17.66 65.75 22.07
C CYS A 50 -17.93 64.75 23.22
N ASP A 51 -19.18 64.64 23.70
CA ASP A 51 -19.57 63.74 24.80
C ASP A 51 -20.61 62.70 24.35
N ALA A 52 -20.46 62.14 23.15
CA ALA A 52 -21.09 60.86 22.85
C ALA A 52 -20.33 59.75 23.60
N GLU A 53 -20.61 59.64 24.90
CA GLU A 53 -20.18 58.52 25.72
C GLU A 53 -20.75 57.24 25.09
N ILE A 54 -19.91 56.47 24.40
CA ILE A 54 -20.25 55.11 24.00
C ILE A 54 -20.35 54.33 25.31
N THR A 55 -21.54 54.26 25.88
CA THR A 55 -21.85 53.37 27.00
C THR A 55 -21.78 51.94 26.47
N VAL A 56 -20.59 51.36 26.53
CA VAL A 56 -20.43 49.92 26.36
C VAL A 56 -21.02 49.31 27.62
N ASP A 57 -22.25 48.82 27.55
CA ASP A 57 -22.83 48.07 28.67
C ASP A 57 -21.85 46.97 29.07
N ALA A 58 -21.37 47.03 30.31
CA ALA A 58 -20.44 46.05 30.83
C ALA A 58 -21.14 44.68 30.81
N LEU A 59 -20.79 43.87 29.81
CA LEU A 59 -21.25 42.50 29.73
C LEU A 59 -20.84 41.79 31.03
N PRO A 60 -21.74 41.01 31.66
CA PRO A 60 -21.41 40.32 32.90
C PRO A 60 -20.16 39.46 32.71
N GLY A 61 -19.18 39.65 33.59
CA GLY A 61 -17.89 38.95 33.53
C GLY A 61 -18.07 37.45 33.72
N PHE A 62 -17.42 36.67 32.87
CA PHE A 62 -17.44 35.21 32.91
C PHE A 62 -16.73 34.68 34.17
N THR A 63 -17.38 33.79 34.91
CA THR A 63 -16.80 33.22 36.14
C THR A 63 -15.84 32.08 35.81
N LEU A 64 -14.84 31.86 36.67
CA LEU A 64 -13.89 30.76 36.53
C LEU A 64 -14.59 29.39 36.52
N VAL A 65 -15.72 29.27 37.24
CA VAL A 65 -16.52 28.05 37.28
C VAL A 65 -17.20 27.79 35.94
N GLU A 66 -17.79 28.80 35.32
CA GLU A 66 -18.41 28.66 34.00
C GLU A 66 -17.38 28.24 32.94
N LEU A 67 -16.17 28.78 33.00
CA LEU A 67 -15.07 28.34 32.12
C LEU A 67 -14.76 26.86 32.32
N LEU A 68 -14.62 26.44 33.58
CA LEU A 68 -14.24 25.08 33.95
C LEU A 68 -15.30 24.06 33.51
N VAL A 69 -16.58 24.40 33.62
CA VAL A 69 -17.68 23.54 33.15
C VAL A 69 -17.66 23.41 31.63
N VAL A 70 -17.47 24.50 30.89
CA VAL A 70 -17.43 24.47 29.42
C VAL A 70 -16.26 23.64 28.91
N ILE A 71 -15.06 23.83 29.45
CA ILE A 71 -13.91 23.01 29.06
C ILE A 71 -14.10 21.53 29.44
N ALA A 72 -14.76 21.23 30.57
CA ALA A 72 -15.07 19.86 30.96
C ALA A 72 -16.05 19.20 29.98
N ILE A 73 -17.08 19.92 29.52
CA ILE A 73 -18.02 19.43 28.51
C ILE A 73 -17.31 19.21 27.17
N ILE A 74 -16.49 20.16 26.71
CA ILE A 74 -15.74 20.00 25.45
C ILE A 74 -14.76 18.83 25.55
N ALA A 75 -14.04 18.69 26.67
CA ALA A 75 -13.10 17.59 26.88
C ALA A 75 -13.80 16.23 26.87
N THR A 76 -14.97 16.10 27.49
CA THR A 76 -15.76 14.87 27.48
C THR A 76 -16.31 14.56 26.08
N LEU A 77 -16.84 15.54 25.36
CA LEU A 77 -17.30 15.37 23.97
C LEU A 77 -16.17 14.95 23.04
N VAL A 78 -15.03 15.63 23.08
CA VAL A 78 -13.84 15.28 22.27
C VAL A 78 -13.31 13.89 22.65
N GLY A 79 -13.31 13.56 23.95
CA GLY A 79 -12.91 12.25 24.46
C GLY A 79 -13.74 11.10 23.89
N ILE A 80 -15.03 11.31 23.64
CA ILE A 80 -15.92 10.30 23.05
C ILE A 80 -15.85 10.33 21.51
N LEU A 81 -15.69 11.50 20.89
CA LEU A 81 -15.71 11.64 19.43
C LEU A 81 -14.42 11.16 18.75
N LEU A 82 -13.24 11.34 19.36
CA LEU A 82 -11.98 10.98 18.72
C LEU A 82 -11.86 9.47 18.40
N PRO A 83 -12.14 8.54 19.33
CA PRO A 83 -12.13 7.11 19.02
C PRO A 83 -13.17 6.74 17.95
N ALA A 84 -14.34 7.38 17.98
CA ALA A 84 -15.41 7.15 17.01
C ALA A 84 -15.02 7.57 15.59
N VAL A 85 -14.44 8.77 15.43
CA VAL A 85 -13.97 9.27 14.13
C VAL A 85 -12.86 8.39 13.56
N GLN A 86 -11.95 7.90 14.41
CA GLN A 86 -10.88 6.99 13.99
C GLN A 86 -11.43 5.64 13.51
N GLY A 87 -12.36 5.04 14.26
CA GLY A 87 -13.02 3.79 13.86
C GLY A 87 -13.81 3.93 12.54
N ALA A 88 -14.50 5.05 12.36
CA ALA A 88 -15.21 5.35 11.13
C ALA A 88 -14.25 5.51 9.93
N ARG A 89 -13.13 6.22 10.12
CA ARG A 89 -12.10 6.38 9.07
C ARG A 89 -11.48 5.06 8.66
N GLU A 90 -11.16 4.18 9.61
CA GLU A 90 -10.60 2.87 9.27
C GLU A 90 -11.62 1.97 8.56
N SER A 91 -12.88 2.02 8.98
CA SER A 91 -13.96 1.30 8.29
C SER A 91 -14.10 1.78 6.83
N ALA A 92 -14.01 3.09 6.60
CA ALA A 92 -14.02 3.66 5.26
C ALA A 92 -12.81 3.19 4.43
N ARG A 93 -11.59 3.22 4.98
CA ARG A 93 -10.40 2.71 4.28
C ARG A 93 -10.50 1.24 3.94
N ARG A 94 -11.03 0.41 4.85
CA ARG A 94 -11.29 -1.01 4.61
C ARG A 94 -12.29 -1.24 3.49
N MET A 95 -13.37 -0.46 3.44
CA MET A 95 -14.33 -0.51 2.32
C MET A 95 -13.65 -0.14 0.99
N SER A 96 -12.78 0.86 0.98
CA SER A 96 -12.00 1.21 -0.20
C SER A 96 -11.05 0.08 -0.63
N CYS A 97 -10.32 -0.55 0.31
CA CYS A 97 -9.43 -1.66 -0.05
C CYS A 97 -10.20 -2.87 -0.61
N GLN A 98 -11.37 -3.18 -0.03
CA GLN A 98 -12.25 -4.21 -0.59
C GLN A 98 -12.81 -3.85 -1.96
N SER A 99 -13.18 -2.58 -2.19
CA SER A 99 -13.66 -2.10 -3.49
C SER A 99 -12.60 -2.24 -4.57
N ASN A 100 -11.37 -1.79 -4.28
CA ASN A 100 -10.23 -1.92 -5.18
C ASN A 100 -9.94 -3.40 -5.51
N LEU A 101 -9.97 -4.28 -4.51
CA LEU A 101 -9.77 -5.72 -4.73
C LEU A 101 -10.91 -6.35 -5.56
N ARG A 102 -12.17 -5.90 -5.38
CA ARG A 102 -13.30 -6.33 -6.24
C ARG A 102 -13.11 -5.87 -7.68
N GLN A 103 -12.70 -4.62 -7.90
CA GLN A 103 -12.42 -4.10 -9.26
C GLN A 103 -11.26 -4.86 -9.92
N PHE A 104 -10.21 -5.18 -9.15
CA PHE A 104 -9.13 -6.05 -9.60
C PHE A 104 -9.62 -7.45 -10.01
N GLY A 105 -10.53 -8.04 -9.23
CA GLY A 105 -11.14 -9.32 -9.58
C GLY A 105 -12.01 -9.29 -10.84
N LEU A 106 -12.77 -8.20 -11.03
CA LEU A 106 -13.51 -7.98 -12.27
C LEU A 106 -12.57 -7.88 -13.47
N ALA A 107 -11.43 -7.20 -13.32
CA ALA A 107 -10.41 -7.10 -14.37
C ALA A 107 -9.81 -8.48 -14.71
N LEU A 108 -9.50 -9.30 -13.71
CA LEU A 108 -9.03 -10.68 -13.90
C LEU A 108 -10.04 -11.54 -14.69
N LEU A 109 -11.32 -11.49 -14.31
CA LEU A 109 -12.37 -12.25 -14.99
C LEU A 109 -12.65 -11.73 -16.41
N THR A 110 -12.57 -10.42 -16.62
CA THR A 110 -12.72 -9.82 -17.96
C THR A 110 -11.56 -10.21 -18.87
N TYR A 111 -10.33 -10.23 -18.33
CA TYR A 111 -9.16 -10.75 -19.04
C TYR A 111 -9.34 -12.23 -19.39
N GLU A 112 -9.78 -13.07 -18.44
CA GLU A 112 -10.00 -14.50 -18.68
C GLU A 112 -11.06 -14.73 -19.76
N SER A 113 -12.17 -13.99 -19.70
CA SER A 113 -13.25 -14.05 -20.69
C SER A 113 -12.77 -13.71 -22.11
N SER A 114 -11.96 -12.65 -22.24
CA SER A 114 -11.48 -12.17 -23.55
C SER A 114 -10.30 -12.98 -24.11
N ARG A 115 -9.38 -13.45 -23.25
CA ARG A 115 -8.14 -14.15 -23.64
C ARG A 115 -8.23 -15.66 -23.48
N ARG A 116 -9.30 -16.18 -22.87
CA ARG A 116 -9.54 -17.59 -22.57
C ARG A 116 -8.46 -18.17 -21.66
N SER A 117 -7.85 -17.37 -20.79
CA SER A 117 -7.00 -17.83 -19.69
C SER A 117 -6.71 -16.66 -18.77
N PHE A 118 -6.44 -16.92 -17.50
CA PHE A 118 -5.90 -15.91 -16.59
C PHE A 118 -4.57 -15.34 -17.12
N PRO A 119 -4.22 -14.09 -16.77
CA PRO A 119 -2.96 -13.51 -17.19
C PRO A 119 -1.80 -14.27 -16.52
N PRO A 120 -0.82 -14.76 -17.29
CA PRO A 120 0.34 -15.41 -16.70
C PRO A 120 1.19 -14.41 -15.93
N THR A 121 1.97 -14.91 -14.97
CA THR A 121 2.84 -14.06 -14.14
C THR A 121 3.91 -13.38 -14.97
N ASP A 122 4.46 -14.11 -15.96
CA ASP A 122 5.35 -13.65 -17.02
C ASP A 122 5.08 -14.43 -18.32
N VAL A 123 5.53 -13.92 -19.46
CA VAL A 123 5.59 -14.65 -20.73
C VAL A 123 6.99 -14.53 -21.29
N ARG A 124 7.74 -15.63 -21.37
CA ARG A 124 9.08 -15.62 -21.95
C ARG A 124 9.46 -16.94 -22.64
N PRO A 125 10.19 -16.91 -23.77
CA PRO A 125 10.51 -18.09 -24.56
C PRO A 125 11.44 -19.09 -23.86
N ASN A 126 12.24 -18.62 -22.90
CA ASN A 126 13.20 -19.45 -22.17
C ASN A 126 13.07 -19.14 -20.67
N ALA A 127 12.70 -20.14 -19.87
CA ALA A 127 12.48 -20.04 -18.42
C ALA A 127 13.79 -19.93 -17.61
N THR A 128 14.92 -19.52 -18.23
CA THR A 128 16.20 -19.40 -17.52
C THR A 128 16.20 -18.16 -16.62
N ALA A 129 16.26 -18.33 -15.30
CA ALA A 129 16.28 -17.21 -14.36
C ALA A 129 17.36 -16.17 -14.73
N GLY A 130 17.00 -14.89 -14.76
CA GLY A 130 17.94 -13.79 -15.00
C GLY A 130 18.23 -13.43 -16.45
N ASN A 131 17.60 -14.07 -17.45
CA ASN A 131 17.68 -13.62 -18.85
C ASN A 131 16.29 -13.29 -19.40
N TRP A 132 15.99 -11.98 -19.46
CA TRP A 132 14.72 -11.43 -19.94
C TRP A 132 14.79 -10.90 -21.38
N GLY A 133 15.90 -11.10 -22.08
CA GLY A 133 16.23 -10.48 -23.37
C GLY A 133 15.29 -10.79 -24.55
N ALA A 134 14.20 -11.55 -24.35
CA ALA A 134 13.21 -11.89 -25.38
C ALA A 134 11.76 -11.69 -24.90
N GLY A 135 11.45 -10.55 -24.28
CA GLY A 135 10.06 -10.16 -23.95
C GLY A 135 9.55 -10.56 -22.57
N GLY A 136 10.44 -10.84 -21.60
CA GLY A 136 10.09 -11.19 -20.23
C GLY A 136 10.11 -10.02 -19.24
N GLY A 137 9.74 -10.30 -17.98
CA GLY A 137 9.78 -9.35 -16.87
C GLY A 137 8.46 -8.61 -16.61
N TRP A 138 7.43 -8.86 -17.42
CA TRP A 138 6.14 -8.18 -17.35
C TRP A 138 5.21 -8.89 -16.37
N SER A 139 4.78 -8.19 -15.32
CA SER A 139 3.76 -8.70 -14.41
C SER A 139 2.41 -8.94 -15.09
N LEU A 140 1.59 -9.76 -14.44
CA LEU A 140 0.18 -9.87 -14.78
C LEU A 140 -0.57 -8.53 -14.62
N HIS A 141 -0.18 -7.68 -13.67
CA HIS A 141 -0.80 -6.37 -13.45
C HIS A 141 -0.62 -5.45 -14.65
N ALA A 142 0.56 -5.47 -15.27
CA ALA A 142 0.80 -4.75 -16.52
C ALA A 142 -0.13 -5.21 -17.65
N ARG A 143 -0.49 -6.50 -17.67
CA ARG A 143 -1.43 -7.08 -18.64
C ARG A 143 -2.89 -6.78 -18.31
N LEU A 144 -3.18 -6.39 -17.08
CA LEU A 144 -4.53 -6.03 -16.62
C LEU A 144 -4.87 -4.56 -16.83
N LEU A 145 -3.90 -3.67 -17.10
CA LEU A 145 -4.14 -2.23 -17.27
C LEU A 145 -5.31 -1.86 -18.19
N PRO A 146 -5.52 -2.49 -19.37
CA PRO A 146 -6.68 -2.19 -20.23
C PRO A 146 -8.05 -2.44 -19.56
N TYR A 147 -8.08 -3.31 -18.55
CA TYR A 147 -9.29 -3.76 -17.86
C TYR A 147 -9.52 -3.03 -16.53
N VAL A 148 -8.65 -2.09 -16.17
CA VAL A 148 -8.72 -1.27 -14.95
C VAL A 148 -8.71 0.23 -15.27
N GLU A 149 -9.21 0.59 -16.46
CA GLU A 149 -9.30 1.97 -16.96
C GLU A 149 -7.95 2.67 -17.25
N GLU A 150 -6.84 1.94 -17.25
CA GLU A 150 -5.49 2.46 -17.51
C GLU A 150 -5.05 2.29 -18.99
N ASN A 151 -5.97 2.53 -19.93
CA ASN A 151 -5.73 2.34 -21.37
C ASN A 151 -4.63 3.27 -21.92
N ALA A 152 -4.57 4.53 -21.44
CA ALA A 152 -3.56 5.50 -21.88
C ALA A 152 -2.13 5.04 -21.54
N LEU A 153 -1.96 4.39 -20.39
CA LEU A 153 -0.70 3.81 -19.97
C LEU A 153 -0.42 2.50 -20.72
N SER A 154 -1.41 1.60 -20.80
CA SER A 154 -1.24 0.30 -21.46
C SER A 154 -0.89 0.39 -22.95
N ASN A 155 -1.39 1.39 -23.67
CA ASN A 155 -1.12 1.56 -25.11
C ASN A 155 0.35 1.86 -25.42
N GLN A 156 1.14 2.23 -24.42
CA GLN A 156 2.56 2.52 -24.56
C GLN A 156 3.46 1.30 -24.33
N PHE A 157 2.89 0.16 -23.91
CA PHE A 157 3.67 -1.05 -23.66
C PHE A 157 3.92 -1.86 -24.93
N ASP A 158 5.18 -2.26 -25.11
CA ASP A 158 5.57 -3.26 -26.09
C ASP A 158 6.02 -4.54 -25.38
N PHE A 159 5.10 -5.50 -25.25
CA PHE A 159 5.36 -6.80 -24.64
C PHE A 159 6.36 -7.68 -25.41
N LYS A 160 6.80 -7.26 -26.62
CA LYS A 160 7.91 -7.93 -27.34
C LYS A 160 9.27 -7.52 -26.77
N GLN A 161 9.35 -6.40 -26.08
CA GLN A 161 10.55 -5.94 -25.39
C GLN A 161 10.54 -6.41 -23.94
N ALA A 162 11.73 -6.62 -23.38
CA ALA A 162 11.87 -6.92 -21.97
C ALA A 162 11.37 -5.71 -21.14
N ALA A 163 10.56 -5.96 -20.11
CA ALA A 163 10.14 -4.92 -19.17
C ALA A 163 11.33 -4.38 -18.38
N PHE A 164 12.31 -5.25 -18.10
CA PHE A 164 13.45 -4.98 -17.26
C PHE A 164 14.71 -5.60 -17.87
N THR A 165 15.86 -5.05 -17.50
CA THR A 165 17.19 -5.49 -17.95
C THR A 165 18.14 -5.57 -16.76
N GLY A 166 19.36 -6.04 -17.00
CA GLY A 166 20.40 -6.17 -15.97
C GLY A 166 20.46 -7.58 -15.36
N PRO A 167 21.45 -7.81 -14.47
CA PRO A 167 21.65 -9.11 -13.85
C PRO A 167 20.57 -9.39 -12.81
N PHE A 168 20.42 -10.66 -12.47
CA PHE A 168 19.50 -11.16 -11.45
C PHE A 168 19.57 -10.43 -10.10
N THR A 169 20.74 -9.91 -9.71
CA THR A 169 20.97 -9.20 -8.43
C THR A 169 20.74 -7.69 -8.50
N GLY A 170 20.52 -7.13 -9.68
CA GLY A 170 20.48 -5.69 -9.93
C GLY A 170 19.62 -5.38 -11.14
N LEU A 171 18.32 -5.63 -11.01
CA LEU A 171 17.37 -5.38 -12.08
C LEU A 171 17.05 -3.89 -12.19
N VAL A 172 16.99 -3.41 -13.41
CA VAL A 172 16.60 -2.04 -13.74
C VAL A 172 15.50 -2.08 -14.80
N PRO A 173 14.58 -1.11 -14.82
CA PRO A 173 13.55 -1.11 -15.83
C PRO A 173 14.20 -0.87 -17.19
N ASN A 174 13.60 -1.39 -18.24
CA ASN A 174 13.99 -1.00 -19.58
C ASN A 174 13.80 0.53 -19.70
N PRO A 175 14.82 1.28 -20.16
CA PRO A 175 14.74 2.74 -20.26
C PRO A 175 13.48 3.26 -20.97
N THR A 176 12.97 2.53 -21.97
CA THR A 176 11.74 2.85 -22.69
C THR A 176 10.51 2.92 -21.77
N PHE A 177 10.45 2.10 -20.72
CA PHE A 177 9.29 1.96 -19.84
C PHE A 177 9.51 2.55 -18.44
N ALA A 178 10.71 3.01 -18.12
CA ALA A 178 11.08 3.45 -16.77
C ALA A 178 10.13 4.52 -16.20
N ALA A 179 9.79 5.55 -17.00
CA ALA A 179 8.87 6.60 -16.58
C ALA A 179 7.41 6.11 -16.41
N LEU A 180 7.02 5.08 -17.18
CA LEU A 180 5.70 4.48 -17.13
C LEU A 180 5.54 3.64 -15.85
N PHE A 181 6.58 2.88 -15.49
CA PHE A 181 6.58 2.03 -14.29
C PHE A 181 6.60 2.85 -12.99
N ALA A 182 7.04 4.11 -13.05
CA ALA A 182 7.01 5.04 -11.93
C ALA A 182 5.60 5.57 -11.61
N GLN A 183 4.62 5.43 -12.51
CA GLN A 183 3.26 5.91 -12.28
C GLN A 183 2.53 4.99 -11.28
N PRO A 184 2.05 5.50 -10.14
CA PRO A 184 1.23 4.73 -9.23
C PRO A 184 -0.17 4.55 -9.81
N ILE A 185 -0.72 3.34 -9.73
CA ILE A 185 -2.10 3.04 -10.12
C ILE A 185 -2.96 3.04 -8.86
N PRO A 186 -3.86 4.02 -8.65
CA PRO A 186 -4.63 4.12 -7.40
C PRO A 186 -5.42 2.86 -7.06
N MET A 187 -5.97 2.17 -8.06
CA MET A 187 -6.70 0.91 -7.89
C MET A 187 -5.80 -0.23 -7.38
N PHE A 188 -4.47 -0.14 -7.54
CA PHE A 188 -3.53 -1.13 -7.00
C PHE A 188 -3.07 -0.84 -5.57
N LEU A 189 -3.49 0.29 -4.98
CA LEU A 189 -3.04 0.71 -3.66
C LEU A 189 -4.17 0.60 -2.63
N CYS A 190 -3.86 0.06 -1.45
CA CYS A 190 -4.78 0.03 -0.32
C CYS A 190 -4.55 1.28 0.55
N PRO A 191 -5.57 2.13 0.78
CA PRO A 191 -5.43 3.32 1.62
C PRO A 191 -5.03 3.08 3.07
N SER A 192 -5.15 1.85 3.59
CA SER A 192 -4.69 1.49 4.94
C SER A 192 -3.20 1.14 5.02
N ASP A 193 -2.51 0.94 3.88
CA ASP A 193 -1.07 0.71 3.87
C ASP A 193 -0.30 2.04 3.88
N PRO A 194 0.48 2.37 4.93
CA PRO A 194 1.19 3.63 5.06
C PRO A 194 2.45 3.71 4.18
N ALA A 195 2.83 2.65 3.45
CA ALA A 195 3.97 2.70 2.54
C ALA A 195 3.78 3.77 1.45
N SER A 196 4.89 4.36 0.98
CA SER A 196 4.85 5.32 -0.12
C SER A 196 4.23 4.70 -1.37
N ALA A 197 3.36 5.44 -2.09
CA ALA A 197 2.81 4.99 -3.37
C ALA A 197 3.89 4.72 -4.43
N ILE A 198 5.01 5.45 -4.33
CA ILE A 198 6.18 5.33 -5.21
C ILE A 198 7.38 4.91 -4.37
N ASN A 199 8.07 3.87 -4.83
CA ASN A 199 9.27 3.34 -4.21
C ASN A 199 10.48 3.55 -5.12
N THR A 200 11.68 3.54 -4.55
CA THR A 200 12.93 3.70 -5.33
C THR A 200 13.86 2.53 -5.12
N ALA A 201 14.31 1.89 -6.20
CA ALA A 201 15.33 0.85 -6.17
C ALA A 201 16.27 0.99 -7.38
N ASN A 202 17.58 0.77 -7.19
CA ASN A 202 18.62 0.99 -8.20
C ASN A 202 18.57 2.38 -8.89
N GLY A 203 18.11 3.41 -8.19
CA GLY A 203 17.98 4.77 -8.73
C GLY A 203 16.76 5.01 -9.62
N TYR A 204 15.86 4.03 -9.75
CA TYR A 204 14.60 4.16 -10.50
C TYR A 204 13.39 4.16 -9.57
N ALA A 205 12.37 4.92 -9.96
CA ALA A 205 11.09 5.00 -9.27
C ALA A 205 10.11 3.96 -9.81
N TYR A 206 9.27 3.40 -8.92
CA TYR A 206 8.27 2.40 -9.24
C TYR A 206 6.97 2.65 -8.49
N GLY A 207 5.83 2.55 -9.16
CA GLY A 207 4.53 2.51 -8.53
C GLY A 207 4.33 1.19 -7.77
N GLY A 208 3.92 1.26 -6.52
CA GLY A 208 3.71 0.07 -5.69
C GLY A 208 2.45 -0.73 -6.04
N ASN A 209 2.27 -1.86 -5.36
CA ASN A 209 1.11 -2.74 -5.53
C ASN A 209 0.74 -3.43 -4.20
N ASN A 210 -0.55 -3.43 -3.85
CA ASN A 210 -1.10 -4.10 -2.67
C ASN A 210 -1.91 -5.36 -3.01
N TYR A 211 -2.36 -5.54 -4.24
CA TYR A 211 -3.23 -6.66 -4.59
C TYR A 211 -2.45 -7.72 -5.36
N MET A 212 -2.28 -8.88 -4.77
CA MET A 212 -1.38 -9.93 -5.24
C MET A 212 -2.15 -11.15 -5.70
N VAL A 213 -1.72 -11.82 -6.77
CA VAL A 213 -2.45 -12.96 -7.34
C VAL A 213 -1.92 -14.28 -6.82
N SER A 214 -2.84 -15.18 -6.48
CA SER A 214 -2.55 -16.50 -5.95
C SER A 214 -1.89 -17.37 -7.00
N PHE A 215 -0.67 -17.81 -6.72
CA PHE A 215 0.01 -18.84 -7.53
C PHE A 215 -0.02 -20.22 -6.86
N GLY A 216 -0.92 -20.43 -5.89
CA GLY A 216 -1.20 -21.76 -5.37
C GLY A 216 -1.01 -21.89 -3.87
N SER A 217 -1.00 -23.12 -3.39
CA SER A 217 -0.84 -23.45 -1.96
C SER A 217 0.60 -23.20 -1.47
N ALA A 218 1.56 -23.15 -2.41
CA ALA A 218 3.00 -23.15 -2.14
C ALA A 218 3.48 -24.33 -1.28
N THR A 219 2.81 -25.47 -1.41
CA THR A 219 3.17 -26.75 -0.76
C THR A 219 4.10 -27.62 -1.62
N ALA A 220 4.43 -28.81 -1.11
CA ALA A 220 5.24 -29.80 -1.80
C ALA A 220 4.66 -31.21 -1.62
N ASN A 221 4.64 -32.01 -2.68
CA ASN A 221 4.02 -33.34 -2.66
C ASN A 221 4.99 -34.50 -2.39
N GLY A 222 6.27 -34.23 -2.12
CA GLY A 222 7.27 -35.28 -1.93
C GLY A 222 7.68 -36.02 -3.22
N ASN A 223 7.13 -35.64 -4.37
CA ASN A 223 7.30 -36.30 -5.67
C ASN A 223 7.78 -35.32 -6.76
N GLY A 224 8.52 -34.27 -6.36
CA GLY A 224 9.15 -33.32 -7.28
C GLY A 224 8.28 -32.12 -7.67
N ALA A 225 7.13 -31.91 -7.01
CA ALA A 225 6.38 -30.66 -7.14
C ALA A 225 6.86 -29.61 -6.13
N TYR A 226 7.11 -28.40 -6.63
CA TYR A 226 7.65 -27.26 -5.86
C TYR A 226 6.72 -26.05 -6.03
N TYR A 227 5.54 -26.06 -5.41
CA TYR A 227 4.50 -25.07 -5.72
C TYR A 227 4.81 -23.63 -5.25
N TRP A 228 5.92 -23.41 -4.53
CA TRP A 228 6.42 -22.07 -4.20
C TRP A 228 7.30 -21.45 -5.29
N ASP A 229 7.67 -22.21 -6.32
CA ASP A 229 8.46 -21.74 -7.46
C ASP A 229 7.53 -21.44 -8.65
N PHE A 230 7.15 -20.17 -8.80
CA PHE A 230 6.24 -19.73 -9.87
C PHE A 230 6.83 -19.91 -11.28
N SER A 231 8.14 -20.16 -11.42
CA SER A 231 8.76 -20.42 -12.74
C SER A 231 8.34 -21.75 -13.36
N ARG A 232 7.56 -22.56 -12.62
CA ARG A 232 7.09 -23.90 -12.99
C ARG A 232 5.58 -23.98 -12.82
N PRO A 233 4.93 -25.00 -13.40
CA PRO A 233 3.54 -25.31 -13.07
C PRO A 233 3.34 -25.45 -11.56
N THR A 234 2.46 -24.63 -11.02
CA THR A 234 1.99 -24.69 -9.64
C THR A 234 0.54 -25.17 -9.60
N ASP A 235 0.00 -25.33 -8.39
CA ASP A 235 -1.40 -25.65 -8.14
C ASP A 235 -2.31 -24.42 -8.04
N GLY A 236 -1.82 -23.24 -8.44
CA GLY A 236 -2.59 -21.99 -8.41
C GLY A 236 -3.17 -21.56 -9.76
N ILE A 237 -3.84 -20.40 -9.74
CA ILE A 237 -4.47 -19.84 -10.94
C ILE A 237 -3.48 -19.22 -11.93
N VAL A 238 -2.27 -18.89 -11.47
CA VAL A 238 -1.21 -18.30 -12.30
C VAL A 238 0.16 -18.88 -11.94
N TYR A 239 1.01 -18.99 -12.95
CA TYR A 239 2.46 -19.21 -12.86
C TYR A 239 3.11 -18.72 -14.16
N GLU A 240 4.44 -18.83 -14.29
CA GLU A 240 5.17 -18.40 -15.48
C GLU A 240 4.68 -19.16 -16.72
N ASN A 241 4.40 -18.45 -17.82
CA ASN A 241 3.87 -19.04 -19.06
C ASN A 241 2.55 -19.82 -18.90
N SER A 242 1.84 -19.66 -17.77
CA SER A 242 0.57 -20.34 -17.52
C SER A 242 -0.52 -19.98 -18.52
N ARG A 243 -1.45 -20.92 -18.74
CA ARG A 243 -2.67 -20.74 -19.55
C ARG A 243 -3.88 -21.36 -18.83
N VAL A 244 -3.96 -21.14 -17.52
CA VAL A 244 -5.04 -21.66 -16.67
C VAL A 244 -6.36 -20.98 -17.08
N ARG A 245 -7.40 -21.78 -17.30
CA ARG A 245 -8.75 -21.32 -17.62
C ARG A 245 -9.68 -21.58 -16.44
N ILE A 246 -10.85 -20.96 -16.43
CA ILE A 246 -11.91 -21.28 -15.45
C ILE A 246 -12.19 -22.78 -15.38
N LYS A 247 -12.22 -23.48 -16.52
CA LYS A 247 -12.44 -24.95 -16.57
C LYS A 247 -11.36 -25.79 -15.87
N ASN A 248 -10.20 -25.21 -15.57
CA ASN A 248 -9.11 -25.91 -14.88
C ASN A 248 -9.27 -25.84 -13.35
N ILE A 249 -10.17 -24.99 -12.84
CA ILE A 249 -10.42 -24.79 -11.42
C ILE A 249 -11.52 -25.76 -10.99
N SER A 250 -11.15 -27.02 -10.76
CA SER A 250 -12.08 -28.09 -10.40
C SER A 250 -12.63 -27.95 -8.98
N ASP A 251 -11.91 -27.26 -8.09
CA ASP A 251 -12.36 -26.99 -6.72
C ASP A 251 -13.50 -25.95 -6.66
N GLY A 252 -13.73 -25.22 -7.76
CA GLY A 252 -14.81 -24.26 -7.95
C GLY A 252 -14.40 -22.81 -7.69
N MET A 253 -14.85 -21.90 -8.56
CA MET A 253 -14.48 -20.48 -8.53
C MET A 253 -14.80 -19.79 -7.20
N SER A 254 -15.90 -20.14 -6.53
CA SER A 254 -16.31 -19.54 -5.25
C SER A 254 -15.52 -20.06 -4.04
N LYS A 255 -14.73 -21.13 -4.21
CA LYS A 255 -13.93 -21.77 -3.17
C LYS A 255 -12.42 -21.54 -3.34
N THR A 256 -11.99 -21.13 -4.53
CA THR A 256 -10.59 -20.84 -4.82
C THR A 256 -10.28 -19.35 -4.64
N VAL A 257 -9.28 -19.04 -3.80
CA VAL A 257 -8.68 -17.72 -3.65
C VAL A 257 -7.80 -17.42 -4.86
N CYS A 258 -8.10 -16.31 -5.53
CA CYS A 258 -7.40 -15.83 -6.72
C CYS A 258 -6.49 -14.64 -6.43
N ALA A 259 -6.81 -13.80 -5.44
CA ALA A 259 -5.93 -12.69 -5.07
C ALA A 259 -6.09 -12.33 -3.58
N SER A 260 -5.15 -11.56 -3.05
CA SER A 260 -5.20 -11.08 -1.68
C SER A 260 -4.55 -9.71 -1.52
N GLU A 261 -4.86 -9.05 -0.42
CA GLU A 261 -4.08 -7.91 0.05
C GLU A 261 -2.68 -8.33 0.51
N ALA A 262 -1.73 -7.44 0.30
CA ALA A 262 -0.37 -7.50 0.83
C ALA A 262 -0.01 -6.19 1.50
N VAL A 263 0.88 -6.27 2.48
CA VAL A 263 1.60 -5.12 3.04
C VAL A 263 2.83 -4.87 2.19
N ARG A 264 2.97 -3.64 1.68
CA ARG A 264 4.13 -3.30 0.85
C ARG A 264 5.36 -3.12 1.71
N SER A 265 6.50 -3.51 1.15
CA SER A 265 7.77 -3.23 1.78
C SER A 265 8.07 -1.74 1.78
N SER A 266 8.90 -1.32 2.74
CA SER A 266 9.40 0.04 2.84
C SER A 266 10.90 0.02 3.15
N GLY A 267 11.58 1.15 2.97
CA GLY A 267 13.00 1.30 3.28
C GLY A 267 13.95 0.45 2.43
N SER A 268 15.24 0.50 2.78
CA SER A 268 16.31 -0.29 2.15
C SER A 268 16.39 -1.69 2.73
N ASP A 269 17.11 -2.60 2.07
CA ASP A 269 17.49 -3.88 2.67
C ASP A 269 18.17 -3.66 4.02
N ALA A 270 17.81 -4.49 5.01
CA ALA A 270 18.21 -4.28 6.40
C ALA A 270 18.60 -5.61 7.06
N THR A 271 19.49 -5.51 8.05
CA THR A 271 19.84 -6.63 8.92
C THR A 271 19.31 -6.36 10.32
N PHE A 272 18.51 -7.29 10.85
CA PHE A 272 17.96 -7.22 12.20
C PHE A 272 18.60 -8.30 13.08
N PRO A 273 18.77 -8.06 14.40
CA PRO A 273 19.31 -9.08 15.31
C PRO A 273 18.42 -10.33 15.37
N VAL A 274 19.03 -11.47 15.67
CA VAL A 274 18.32 -12.75 15.90
C VAL A 274 17.25 -12.55 16.97
N GLY A 275 16.04 -13.03 16.71
CA GLY A 275 14.89 -12.90 17.63
C GLY A 275 14.24 -11.52 17.71
N SER A 276 14.77 -10.51 17.01
CA SER A 276 14.28 -9.13 17.04
C SER A 276 13.86 -8.65 15.64
N PRO A 277 12.72 -9.14 15.10
CA PRO A 277 12.27 -8.77 13.76
C PRO A 277 11.87 -7.29 13.65
N PRO A 278 11.72 -6.76 12.42
CA PRO A 278 11.10 -5.46 12.20
C PRO A 278 9.69 -5.38 12.83
N PRO A 279 9.14 -4.18 13.05
CA PRO A 279 7.79 -4.01 13.56
C PRO A 279 6.75 -4.74 12.70
N PHE A 280 5.75 -5.32 13.36
CA PHE A 280 4.60 -5.94 12.71
C PHE A 280 3.48 -4.89 12.46
N PRO A 281 2.76 -4.93 11.33
CA PRO A 281 2.94 -5.85 10.20
C PRO A 281 4.26 -5.58 9.46
N TYR A 282 4.92 -6.65 9.02
CA TYR A 282 6.26 -6.55 8.45
C TYR A 282 6.24 -5.86 7.09
N GLN A 283 6.81 -4.66 7.00
CA GLN A 283 7.10 -3.97 5.73
C GLN A 283 8.42 -4.45 5.10
N TYR A 284 8.73 -5.74 5.25
CA TYR A 284 9.95 -6.37 4.76
C TYR A 284 9.67 -7.83 4.42
N THR A 285 10.41 -8.40 3.48
CA THR A 285 10.43 -9.85 3.26
C THR A 285 11.72 -10.45 3.81
N LEU A 286 11.66 -11.64 4.37
CA LEU A 286 12.81 -12.33 4.93
C LEU A 286 13.58 -13.08 3.83
N ASN A 287 14.91 -13.00 3.86
CA ASN A 287 15.76 -13.68 2.88
C ASN A 287 15.85 -15.19 3.17
N GLY A 288 15.13 -15.99 2.37
CA GLY A 288 15.10 -17.45 2.48
C GLY A 288 16.25 -18.19 1.81
N SER A 289 17.11 -17.52 1.04
CA SER A 289 18.15 -18.20 0.24
C SER A 289 19.16 -19.00 1.07
N THR A 290 19.24 -18.81 2.39
CA THR A 290 20.06 -19.65 3.30
C THR A 290 19.59 -21.11 3.31
N TYR A 291 18.30 -21.33 3.08
CA TYR A 291 17.65 -22.62 3.25
C TYR A 291 17.34 -23.36 1.95
N PHE A 292 17.35 -22.65 0.82
CA PHE A 292 16.99 -23.19 -0.50
C PHE A 292 18.14 -23.07 -1.50
N ASN A 293 18.25 -24.03 -2.41
CA ASN A 293 19.23 -24.04 -3.49
C ASN A 293 18.92 -22.93 -4.51
N SER A 294 19.96 -22.39 -5.14
CA SER A 294 19.85 -21.17 -5.95
C SER A 294 19.55 -21.38 -7.45
N GLY A 295 19.29 -22.61 -7.87
CA GLY A 295 18.96 -22.96 -9.25
C GLY A 295 17.54 -23.50 -9.37
N PRO A 296 16.91 -23.44 -10.56
CA PRO A 296 15.64 -24.11 -10.81
C PRO A 296 15.85 -25.64 -10.98
N PRO A 297 15.10 -26.51 -10.27
CA PRO A 297 14.06 -26.19 -9.29
C PRO A 297 14.66 -25.68 -7.98
N LEU A 298 14.00 -24.68 -7.38
CA LEU A 298 14.34 -24.27 -6.01
C LEU A 298 13.98 -25.40 -5.04
N THR A 299 14.99 -26.05 -4.47
CA THR A 299 14.84 -27.19 -3.53
C THR A 299 15.45 -26.89 -2.17
N LEU A 300 15.12 -27.70 -1.14
CA LEU A 300 15.74 -27.59 0.18
C LEU A 300 17.25 -27.90 0.11
N LYS A 301 18.09 -27.05 0.71
CA LYS A 301 19.56 -27.20 0.72
C LYS A 301 20.06 -28.43 1.47
N ALA A 302 19.31 -28.91 2.47
CA ALA A 302 19.68 -30.08 3.26
C ALA A 302 19.63 -31.42 2.49
N ASN A 303 19.38 -31.39 1.17
CA ASN A 303 19.40 -32.55 0.27
C ASN A 303 18.60 -33.76 0.79
N THR A 304 17.40 -33.52 1.29
CA THR A 304 16.42 -34.59 1.45
C THR A 304 15.91 -34.99 0.07
N ALA A 305 15.45 -36.25 -0.07
CA ALA A 305 14.53 -36.64 -1.14
C ALA A 305 13.43 -35.56 -1.34
N ALA A 306 12.82 -35.53 -2.53
CA ALA A 306 11.89 -34.50 -2.98
C ALA A 306 11.06 -33.90 -1.81
N PRO A 307 11.10 -32.56 -1.62
CA PRO A 307 10.62 -31.93 -0.39
C PRO A 307 9.13 -32.22 -0.17
N THR A 308 8.78 -32.40 1.10
CA THR A 308 7.39 -32.46 1.58
C THR A 308 7.02 -31.14 2.24
N THR A 309 5.72 -30.83 2.30
CA THR A 309 5.21 -29.65 3.01
C THR A 309 5.71 -29.58 4.45
N ALA A 310 5.74 -30.71 5.17
CA ALA A 310 6.23 -30.78 6.55
C ALA A 310 7.73 -30.39 6.68
N ALA A 311 8.56 -30.78 5.71
CA ALA A 311 9.98 -30.41 5.71
C ALA A 311 10.16 -28.89 5.49
N ILE A 312 9.32 -28.29 4.66
CA ILE A 312 9.31 -26.84 4.44
C ILE A 312 8.81 -26.12 5.68
N ASP A 313 7.73 -26.59 6.30
CA ASP A 313 7.18 -26.01 7.54
C ASP A 313 8.25 -25.99 8.65
N ALA A 314 8.95 -27.10 8.86
CA ALA A 314 10.03 -27.18 9.85
C ALA A 314 11.13 -26.13 9.61
N LEU A 315 11.46 -25.88 8.35
CA LEU A 315 12.50 -24.92 7.97
C LEU A 315 12.02 -23.47 8.09
N VAL A 316 10.83 -23.18 7.58
CA VAL A 316 10.23 -21.83 7.63
C VAL A 316 9.96 -21.43 9.08
N ASN A 317 9.62 -22.37 9.96
CA ASN A 317 9.44 -22.10 11.39
C ASN A 317 10.72 -21.67 12.12
N ASN A 318 11.91 -21.91 11.56
CA ASN A 318 13.18 -21.43 12.10
C ASN A 318 13.52 -19.98 11.68
N TRP A 319 12.56 -19.25 11.13
CA TRP A 319 12.74 -17.89 10.59
C TRP A 319 13.36 -16.89 11.55
N GLN A 320 13.12 -17.03 12.86
CA GLN A 320 13.65 -16.13 13.88
C GLN A 320 15.18 -16.17 14.00
N SER A 321 15.82 -17.21 13.46
CA SER A 321 17.28 -17.31 13.35
C SER A 321 17.87 -16.51 12.19
N LEU A 322 17.04 -16.04 11.26
CA LEU A 322 17.47 -15.28 10.10
C LEU A 322 17.45 -13.77 10.38
N THR A 323 18.44 -13.08 9.83
CA THR A 323 18.70 -11.67 10.12
C THR A 323 18.63 -10.77 8.91
N SER A 324 18.60 -11.31 7.68
CA SER A 324 18.64 -10.53 6.44
C SER A 324 17.24 -10.33 5.86
N TRP A 325 16.83 -9.06 5.75
CA TRP A 325 15.50 -8.64 5.30
C TRP A 325 15.60 -7.75 4.06
N ARG A 326 14.60 -7.83 3.18
CA ARG A 326 14.52 -7.08 1.92
C ARG A 326 13.45 -6.02 1.99
N GLY A 327 13.84 -4.78 1.76
CA GLY A 327 12.96 -3.62 1.75
C GLY A 327 12.49 -3.28 0.34
N ALA A 328 11.74 -2.18 0.20
CA ALA A 328 11.37 -1.63 -1.10
C ALA A 328 12.59 -1.21 -1.93
N GLY A 329 13.67 -0.77 -1.29
CA GLY A 329 14.93 -0.37 -1.95
C GLY A 329 15.78 -1.52 -2.49
N SER A 330 15.29 -2.77 -2.45
CA SER A 330 16.07 -3.94 -2.85
C SER A 330 16.40 -3.92 -4.34
N ALA A 331 17.70 -3.90 -4.66
CA ALA A 331 18.22 -3.92 -6.03
C ALA A 331 17.76 -5.12 -6.87
N ALA A 332 17.42 -6.24 -6.23
CA ALA A 332 16.94 -7.45 -6.89
C ALA A 332 15.40 -7.54 -6.96
N MET A 333 14.70 -6.45 -6.65
CA MET A 333 13.23 -6.36 -6.61
C MET A 333 12.57 -7.38 -5.66
N ARG A 334 13.18 -7.54 -4.48
CA ARG A 334 12.78 -8.54 -3.47
C ARG A 334 11.89 -8.00 -2.35
N GLY A 335 11.69 -6.69 -2.30
CA GLY A 335 10.63 -6.09 -1.47
C GLY A 335 9.25 -6.53 -1.95
N ARG A 336 8.30 -6.64 -1.03
CA ARG A 336 6.91 -6.95 -1.35
C ARG A 336 6.23 -5.72 -1.97
N GLY A 337 5.54 -5.90 -3.09
CA GLY A 337 4.73 -4.85 -3.73
C GLY A 337 5.48 -3.56 -4.06
N LEU A 338 6.77 -3.66 -4.35
CA LEU A 338 7.64 -2.55 -4.73
C LEU A 338 7.22 -1.93 -6.07
N ALA A 339 6.94 -2.76 -7.08
CA ALA A 339 6.70 -2.35 -8.46
C ALA A 339 5.57 -3.16 -9.10
N TRP A 340 4.46 -2.50 -9.46
CA TRP A 340 3.31 -3.18 -10.08
C TRP A 340 3.66 -3.81 -11.43
N ALA A 341 4.64 -3.28 -12.18
CA ALA A 341 5.00 -3.78 -13.50
C ALA A 341 5.91 -5.04 -13.48
N ALA A 342 6.47 -5.39 -12.32
CA ALA A 342 7.50 -6.41 -12.22
C ALA A 342 6.94 -7.81 -11.92
N THR A 343 7.32 -8.80 -12.73
CA THR A 343 6.86 -10.19 -12.60
C THR A 343 7.29 -10.94 -11.35
N THR A 344 8.24 -10.43 -10.54
CA THR A 344 8.76 -11.22 -9.41
C THR A 344 7.64 -11.52 -8.39
N ALA A 345 7.70 -12.68 -7.73
CA ALA A 345 6.61 -13.11 -6.84
C ALA A 345 6.35 -12.11 -5.72
N GLY A 346 7.39 -11.50 -5.17
CA GLY A 346 7.25 -10.45 -4.16
C GLY A 346 6.42 -9.25 -4.65
N ASN A 347 6.43 -8.93 -5.94
CA ASN A 347 5.76 -7.74 -6.50
C ASN A 347 4.32 -7.96 -6.95
N SER A 348 3.99 -9.19 -7.37
CA SER A 348 2.71 -9.46 -8.03
C SER A 348 1.94 -10.63 -7.43
N LEU A 349 2.55 -11.45 -6.56
CA LEU A 349 2.03 -12.76 -6.20
C LEU A 349 1.85 -12.99 -4.69
N THR A 350 0.91 -13.87 -4.37
CA THR A 350 0.59 -14.38 -3.03
C THR A 350 0.38 -15.90 -3.14
N ASN A 351 0.45 -16.61 -2.02
CA ASN A 351 0.15 -18.03 -1.95
C ASN A 351 -0.44 -18.41 -0.59
N GLY A 352 -0.93 -19.64 -0.52
CA GLY A 352 -1.61 -20.18 0.66
C GLY A 352 -0.69 -20.55 1.82
N PHE A 353 0.64 -20.40 1.70
CA PHE A 353 1.58 -21.04 2.63
C PHE A 353 1.35 -20.66 4.10
N THR A 354 1.14 -19.37 4.37
CA THR A 354 0.78 -18.86 5.70
C THR A 354 -0.62 -18.24 5.68
N PRO A 355 -1.39 -18.37 6.77
CA PRO A 355 -2.68 -17.71 6.90
C PRO A 355 -2.54 -16.16 6.92
N PRO A 356 -3.66 -15.43 6.75
CA PRO A 356 -3.67 -13.98 6.77
C PRO A 356 -2.95 -13.40 7.98
N ASN A 357 -2.16 -12.34 7.78
CA ASN A 357 -1.45 -11.65 8.87
C ASN A 357 -0.60 -12.55 9.80
N SER A 358 -0.17 -13.73 9.32
CA SER A 358 0.71 -14.62 10.09
C SER A 358 1.94 -13.89 10.65
N ARG A 359 2.34 -14.27 11.88
CA ARG A 359 3.59 -13.82 12.52
C ARG A 359 4.83 -14.41 11.87
N THR A 360 4.69 -15.46 11.08
CA THR A 360 5.74 -15.88 10.16
C THR A 360 5.81 -14.87 9.01
N PRO A 361 6.98 -14.24 8.77
CA PRO A 361 7.13 -13.25 7.72
C PRO A 361 7.00 -13.89 6.34
N ASP A 362 6.75 -13.07 5.34
CA ASP A 362 6.91 -13.53 3.96
C ASP A 362 8.37 -13.80 3.68
N TYR A 363 8.61 -14.86 2.91
CA TYR A 363 9.94 -15.36 2.59
C TYR A 363 10.21 -15.19 1.11
N ILE A 364 11.27 -14.46 0.78
CA ILE A 364 11.75 -14.33 -0.59
C ILE A 364 12.99 -15.20 -0.77
N MET A 365 12.94 -16.08 -1.75
CA MET A 365 14.07 -16.88 -2.23
C MET A 365 14.20 -16.63 -3.73
N HIS A 366 15.27 -15.93 -4.09
CA HIS A 366 15.41 -15.38 -5.43
C HIS A 366 14.26 -14.45 -5.81
N TRP A 367 13.38 -14.86 -6.72
CA TRP A 367 12.16 -14.13 -7.13
C TRP A 367 10.89 -14.90 -6.77
N SER A 368 11.01 -16.03 -6.07
CA SER A 368 9.94 -16.94 -5.67
C SER A 368 9.89 -17.04 -4.13
N GLY A 369 8.95 -17.81 -3.57
CA GLY A 369 8.91 -18.04 -2.12
C GLY A 369 7.51 -18.12 -1.52
N PHE A 370 7.38 -17.69 -0.26
CA PHE A 370 6.15 -17.83 0.53
C PHE A 370 5.59 -16.45 0.86
N PHE A 371 4.38 -16.16 0.41
CA PHE A 371 3.79 -14.83 0.44
C PHE A 371 2.32 -14.90 0.85
N GLY A 372 2.03 -14.83 2.14
CA GLY A 372 0.64 -14.89 2.62
C GLY A 372 -0.15 -13.61 2.36
N PRO A 373 -1.48 -13.63 2.49
CA PRO A 373 -2.28 -12.41 2.64
C PRO A 373 -1.79 -11.60 3.85
N LYS A 374 -1.56 -10.30 3.67
CA LYS A 374 -1.15 -9.39 4.75
C LYS A 374 -1.88 -8.06 4.61
N SER A 375 -2.31 -7.46 5.72
CA SER A 375 -3.06 -6.20 5.75
C SER A 375 -2.84 -5.45 7.07
N TYR A 376 -3.06 -4.13 7.04
CA TYR A 376 -3.11 -3.29 8.26
C TYR A 376 -4.44 -3.39 8.99
N HIS A 377 -5.44 -4.04 8.39
CA HIS A 377 -6.69 -4.32 9.07
C HIS A 377 -6.48 -5.31 10.22
N THR A 378 -7.16 -5.07 11.35
CA THR A 378 -7.04 -5.91 12.54
C THR A 378 -7.72 -7.27 12.34
N GLY A 379 -7.06 -8.34 12.78
CA GLY A 379 -7.64 -9.70 12.83
C GLY A 379 -7.62 -10.49 11.51
N GLY A 380 -7.00 -9.99 10.44
CA GLY A 380 -6.98 -10.69 9.16
C GLY A 380 -6.66 -9.82 7.94
N ALA A 381 -6.95 -10.35 6.75
CA ALA A 381 -6.75 -9.64 5.48
C ALA A 381 -7.92 -9.91 4.51
N ASN A 382 -8.17 -8.99 3.58
CA ASN A 382 -9.12 -9.25 2.52
C ASN A 382 -8.50 -10.16 1.44
N VAL A 383 -9.28 -11.13 0.99
CA VAL A 383 -8.96 -12.00 -0.15
C VAL A 383 -10.08 -11.95 -1.19
N LEU A 384 -9.73 -12.28 -2.42
CA LEU A 384 -10.61 -12.37 -3.57
C LEU A 384 -10.75 -13.84 -3.96
N PHE A 385 -11.99 -14.32 -4.04
CA PHE A 385 -12.33 -15.61 -4.63
C PHE A 385 -12.51 -15.49 -6.14
N GLY A 386 -12.35 -16.61 -6.85
CA GLY A 386 -12.44 -16.67 -8.30
C GLY A 386 -13.77 -16.21 -8.88
N ASP A 387 -14.87 -16.28 -8.13
CA ASP A 387 -16.17 -15.75 -8.54
C ASP A 387 -16.30 -14.21 -8.40
N GLY A 388 -15.23 -13.52 -7.97
CA GLY A 388 -15.22 -12.07 -7.76
C GLY A 388 -15.62 -11.64 -6.34
N ARG A 389 -15.99 -12.59 -5.46
CA ARG A 389 -16.32 -12.30 -4.06
C ARG A 389 -15.07 -11.88 -3.30
N VAL A 390 -15.14 -10.74 -2.61
CA VAL A 390 -14.14 -10.35 -1.62
C VAL A 390 -14.64 -10.69 -0.22
N GLN A 391 -13.82 -11.40 0.54
CA GLN A 391 -14.09 -11.84 1.90
C GLN A 391 -12.90 -11.51 2.79
N PHE A 392 -13.18 -11.19 4.05
CA PHE A 392 -12.15 -11.03 5.05
C PHE A 392 -11.88 -12.36 5.73
N LEU A 393 -10.65 -12.85 5.65
CA LEU A 393 -10.22 -14.08 6.31
C LEU A 393 -9.46 -13.76 7.59
N SER A 394 -9.77 -14.50 8.65
CA SER A 394 -9.15 -14.32 9.97
C SER A 394 -7.69 -14.75 9.99
N ASP A 395 -6.87 -14.06 10.78
CA ASP A 395 -5.50 -14.45 11.10
C ASP A 395 -5.38 -15.69 12.00
N SER A 396 -6.50 -16.14 12.57
CA SER A 396 -6.62 -17.39 13.35
C SER A 396 -7.00 -18.62 12.51
N MET A 397 -7.18 -18.45 11.19
CA MET A 397 -7.55 -19.54 10.29
C MET A 397 -6.50 -20.65 10.27
N ASP A 398 -6.96 -21.90 10.22
CA ASP A 398 -6.08 -23.06 10.08
C ASP A 398 -5.25 -23.00 8.79
N ALA A 399 -3.95 -23.26 8.90
CA ALA A 399 -3.02 -23.12 7.79
C ALA A 399 -3.26 -24.17 6.70
N ALA A 400 -3.70 -25.38 7.03
CA ALA A 400 -4.01 -26.40 6.03
C ALA A 400 -5.24 -25.99 5.21
N THR A 401 -6.29 -25.52 5.88
CA THR A 401 -7.50 -24.98 5.25
C THR A 401 -7.19 -23.77 4.36
N HIS A 402 -6.29 -22.88 4.80
CA HIS A 402 -5.85 -21.75 3.98
C HIS A 402 -5.04 -22.18 2.75
N ARG A 403 -4.19 -23.22 2.86
CA ARG A 403 -3.46 -23.79 1.72
C ARG A 403 -4.42 -24.41 0.69
N ALA A 404 -5.44 -25.11 1.19
CA ALA A 404 -6.49 -25.75 0.39
C ALA A 404 -7.14 -24.78 -0.59
N ILE A 405 -7.59 -23.63 -0.08
CA ILE A 405 -8.37 -22.67 -0.87
C ILE A 405 -7.52 -21.90 -1.89
N HIS A 406 -6.20 -21.94 -1.78
CA HIS A 406 -5.32 -21.38 -2.79
C HIS A 406 -5.05 -22.36 -3.95
N SER A 407 -5.36 -23.65 -3.78
CA SER A 407 -5.26 -24.65 -4.85
C SER A 407 -6.46 -24.58 -5.79
N ILE A 408 -6.24 -24.94 -7.06
CA ILE A 408 -7.30 -25.01 -8.09
C ILE A 408 -7.87 -26.43 -8.25
N ASN A 409 -7.16 -27.45 -7.75
CA ASN A 409 -7.46 -28.87 -7.99
C ASN A 409 -7.01 -29.81 -6.85
N GLY A 410 -7.02 -29.33 -5.61
CA GLY A 410 -6.65 -30.11 -4.42
C GLY A 410 -7.65 -31.21 -4.08
N ASN A 411 -8.91 -31.11 -4.53
CA ASN A 411 -10.04 -31.97 -4.10
C ASN A 411 -10.25 -31.96 -2.56
N GLU A 412 -9.80 -30.91 -1.88
CA GLU A 412 -9.85 -30.82 -0.42
C GLU A 412 -11.26 -30.37 0.02
N VAL A 413 -11.84 -31.05 1.01
CA VAL A 413 -13.12 -30.65 1.59
C VAL A 413 -12.87 -29.51 2.58
N VAL A 414 -13.02 -28.30 2.07
CA VAL A 414 -13.01 -27.09 2.88
C VAL A 414 -14.41 -26.96 3.49
N ASN A 415 -14.55 -27.21 4.80
CA ASN A 415 -15.80 -26.92 5.51
C ASN A 415 -16.06 -25.41 5.48
N ASP A 416 -17.34 -25.02 5.47
CA ASP A 416 -17.84 -23.67 5.16
C ASP A 416 -16.95 -22.53 5.69
N LEU A 417 -16.49 -21.69 4.75
CA LEU A 417 -15.66 -20.49 4.96
C LEU A 417 -16.46 -19.19 5.05
#